data_AF-A0A959RJN0-F1
#
_entry.id   AF-A0A959RJN0-F1
#
_cell.length_a   1.000
_cell.length_b   1.000
_cell.length_c   1.000
_cell.angle_alpha   90.00
_cell.angle_beta   90.00
_cell.angle_gamma   90.00
#
_symmetry.space_group_name_H-M   'P 1'
#
loop_
_entity.id
_entity.type
_entity.pdbx_description
1 polymer ?
#
loop_
_entity_poly.entity_id
_entity_poly.type
_entity_poly.pdbx_seq_one_letter_code
_entity_poly.pdbx_strand_id
1 'polypeptide(L)'
;MIDSKIGKGQVLVLFCFCYSTVSAQLKWKNVDAVYQPLPSSIHVFTTHDSLDGKPNIAYYVIADLKDKNLAFTVDTTFQRRMTPSKYFKKNNNPYVVVNTTFFSFATNQNLNMVIKDGKLVSYNIQSIQSKSDSTLFYHPFGSAIGISST
;
A
#
# COMPACT_ATOMS: atom_id res chain seq x y z
N MET A 1 10.84 37.02 -55.11
CA MET A 1 11.83 35.97 -55.39
C MET A 1 12.76 35.83 -54.18
N ILE A 2 12.34 35.04 -53.18
CA ILE A 2 13.24 34.52 -52.13
C ILE A 2 12.82 33.07 -51.94
N ASP A 3 13.50 32.18 -52.64
CA ASP A 3 13.37 30.73 -52.49
C ASP A 3 14.06 30.29 -51.19
N SER A 4 13.25 29.89 -50.21
CA SER A 4 13.70 29.21 -49.00
C SER A 4 14.10 27.77 -49.36
N LYS A 5 15.39 27.56 -49.66
CA LYS A 5 15.97 26.21 -49.75
C LYS A 5 16.23 25.67 -48.35
N ILE A 6 15.21 25.07 -47.75
CA ILE A 6 15.40 24.20 -46.58
C ILE A 6 16.08 22.91 -47.09
N GLY A 7 17.37 22.79 -46.81
CA GLY A 7 18.17 21.64 -47.22
C GLY A 7 17.68 20.35 -46.58
N LYS A 8 17.58 19.27 -47.38
CA LYS A 8 17.16 17.92 -46.95
C LYS A 8 17.97 17.34 -45.78
N GLY A 9 19.15 17.90 -45.46
CA GLY A 9 19.97 17.54 -44.29
C GLY A 9 19.49 18.11 -42.95
N GLN A 10 18.64 19.15 -42.95
CA GLN A 10 18.14 19.75 -41.69
C GLN A 10 16.87 19.08 -41.15
N VAL A 11 16.17 18.30 -41.98
CA VAL A 11 14.99 17.54 -41.54
C VAL A 11 15.38 16.31 -40.70
N LEU A 12 16.58 15.75 -40.93
CA LEU A 12 17.05 14.57 -40.19
C LEU A 12 17.51 14.89 -38.75
N VAL A 13 17.96 16.11 -38.49
CA VAL A 13 18.45 16.52 -37.16
C VAL A 13 17.30 16.82 -36.19
N LEU A 14 16.12 17.18 -36.70
CA LEU A 14 14.94 17.47 -35.86
C LEU A 14 14.23 16.23 -35.32
N PHE A 15 14.51 15.03 -35.84
CA PHE A 15 13.81 13.80 -35.43
C PHE A 15 14.49 13.05 -34.26
N CYS A 16 15.68 13.48 -33.84
CA CYS A 16 16.44 12.81 -32.77
C CYS A 16 16.13 13.30 -31.34
N PHE A 17 15.24 14.29 -31.16
CA PHE A 17 15.07 14.93 -29.84
C PHE A 17 13.86 14.45 -29.00
N CYS A 18 13.13 13.41 -29.42
CA CYS A 18 11.87 13.03 -28.76
C CYS A 18 11.90 11.76 -27.88
N TYR A 19 13.05 11.14 -27.63
CA TYR A 19 13.14 10.00 -26.69
C TYR A 19 13.75 10.41 -25.34
N SER A 20 13.21 11.45 -24.72
CA SER A 20 13.40 11.64 -23.28
C SER A 20 12.43 10.70 -22.56
N THR A 21 12.82 9.44 -22.38
CA THR A 21 12.07 8.52 -21.51
C THR A 21 12.18 9.04 -20.08
N VAL A 22 11.15 9.77 -19.63
CA VAL A 22 11.01 10.14 -18.23
C VAL A 22 10.87 8.83 -17.44
N SER A 23 11.96 8.40 -16.81
CA SER A 23 11.95 7.27 -15.87
C SER A 23 11.34 7.73 -14.56
N ALA A 24 10.01 7.84 -14.52
CA ALA A 24 9.24 8.07 -13.31
C ALA A 24 9.02 6.78 -12.48
N GLN A 25 9.53 5.64 -12.96
CA GLN A 25 9.36 4.35 -12.29
C GLN A 25 10.37 4.19 -11.15
N LEU A 26 9.86 3.92 -9.95
CA LEU A 26 10.69 3.57 -8.79
C LEU A 26 11.46 2.26 -9.06
N LYS A 27 12.75 2.26 -8.74
CA LYS A 27 13.62 1.08 -8.80
C LYS A 27 13.45 0.27 -7.52
N TRP A 28 12.84 -0.90 -7.66
CA TRP A 28 12.65 -1.85 -6.56
C TRP A 28 13.78 -2.88 -6.53
N LYS A 29 14.40 -3.04 -5.37
CA LYS A 29 15.45 -4.02 -5.11
C LYS A 29 14.91 -5.14 -4.22
N ASN A 30 15.01 -6.38 -4.66
CA ASN A 30 14.74 -7.54 -3.81
C ASN A 30 15.75 -7.60 -2.66
N VAL A 31 15.28 -7.87 -1.45
CA VAL A 31 16.06 -7.90 -0.21
C VAL A 31 15.74 -9.13 0.64
N ASP A 32 15.30 -10.23 0.01
CA ASP A 32 14.92 -11.48 0.71
C ASP A 32 16.02 -12.00 1.63
N ALA A 33 17.29 -11.85 1.21
CA ALA A 33 18.45 -12.29 1.97
C ALA A 33 18.57 -11.63 3.36
N VAL A 34 18.00 -10.43 3.55
CA VAL A 34 18.06 -9.69 4.83
C VAL A 34 17.03 -10.21 5.83
N TYR A 35 15.95 -10.82 5.36
CA TYR A 35 14.78 -11.21 6.17
C TYR A 35 14.64 -12.72 6.35
N GLN A 36 15.76 -13.46 6.24
CA GLN A 36 15.76 -14.90 6.42
C GLN A 36 15.53 -15.32 7.88
N PRO A 37 14.88 -16.47 8.13
CA PRO A 37 14.32 -17.39 7.14
C PRO A 37 13.00 -16.88 6.54
N LEU A 38 12.89 -16.91 5.22
CA LEU A 38 11.69 -16.51 4.47
C LEU A 38 11.23 -17.65 3.55
N PRO A 39 9.93 -18.01 3.52
CA PRO A 39 9.40 -18.97 2.56
C PRO A 39 9.61 -18.49 1.12
N SER A 40 9.76 -19.41 0.16
CA SER A 40 9.89 -19.07 -1.27
C SER A 40 8.65 -18.38 -1.86
N SER A 41 7.53 -18.42 -1.14
CA SER A 41 6.26 -17.76 -1.48
C SER A 41 6.17 -16.33 -1.00
N ILE A 42 7.16 -15.83 -0.25
CA ILE A 42 7.23 -14.44 0.21
C ILE A 42 8.49 -13.77 -0.34
N HIS A 43 8.33 -12.57 -0.88
CA HIS A 43 9.43 -11.74 -1.36
C HIS A 43 9.32 -10.31 -0.83
N VAL A 44 10.44 -9.75 -0.38
CA VAL A 44 10.54 -8.40 0.14
C VAL A 44 11.36 -7.55 -0.82
N PHE A 45 10.83 -6.37 -1.14
CA PHE A 45 11.48 -5.38 -1.97
C PHE A 45 11.60 -4.05 -1.22
N THR A 46 12.64 -3.29 -1.50
CA THR A 46 12.79 -1.92 -1.02
C THR A 46 13.18 -0.98 -2.15
N THR A 47 12.84 0.30 -1.98
CA THR A 47 13.35 1.38 -2.81
C THR A 47 13.72 2.57 -1.93
N HIS A 48 14.79 3.25 -2.34
CA HIS A 48 15.25 4.51 -1.75
C HIS A 48 15.19 5.65 -2.78
N ASP A 49 14.54 5.40 -3.92
CA ASP A 49 14.36 6.41 -4.95
C ASP A 49 13.50 7.55 -4.40
N SER A 50 13.89 8.77 -4.78
CA SER A 50 13.16 9.99 -4.47
C SER A 50 11.77 9.97 -5.11
N LEU A 51 10.76 10.39 -4.35
CA LEU A 51 9.38 10.53 -4.84
C LEU A 51 9.02 12.02 -4.82
N ASP A 52 8.65 12.58 -5.97
CA ASP A 52 8.39 14.02 -6.16
C ASP A 52 9.53 14.93 -5.66
N GLY A 53 10.77 14.49 -5.90
CA GLY A 53 11.98 15.22 -5.48
C GLY A 53 12.29 15.13 -3.98
N LYS A 54 11.52 14.36 -3.20
CA LYS A 54 11.72 14.18 -1.75
C LYS A 54 12.35 12.83 -1.43
N PRO A 55 13.25 12.76 -0.44
CA PRO A 55 13.76 11.49 0.08
C PRO A 55 12.62 10.56 0.48
N ASN A 56 12.69 9.30 0.04
CA ASN A 56 11.68 8.30 0.30
C ASN A 56 12.36 6.95 0.59
N ILE A 57 11.80 6.20 1.54
CA ILE A 57 12.17 4.81 1.82
C ILE A 57 10.87 4.04 1.84
N ALA A 58 10.72 3.10 0.91
CA ALA A 58 9.52 2.28 0.82
C ALA A 58 9.87 0.80 0.81
N TYR A 59 8.95 0.01 1.34
CA TYR A 59 9.00 -1.44 1.36
C TYR A 59 7.75 -1.98 0.67
N TYR A 60 7.92 -3.07 -0.07
CA TYR A 60 6.84 -3.81 -0.71
C TYR A 60 7.05 -5.29 -0.46
N VAL A 61 5.96 -6.00 -0.13
CA VAL A 61 6.00 -7.44 0.10
C VAL A 61 5.02 -8.12 -0.84
N ILE A 62 5.50 -9.17 -1.50
CA ILE A 62 4.68 -10.14 -2.22
C ILE A 62 4.54 -11.37 -1.33
N ALA A 63 3.33 -11.87 -1.15
CA ALA A 63 3.05 -13.15 -0.50
C ALA A 63 2.05 -13.91 -1.38
N ASP A 64 2.40 -15.13 -1.79
CA ASP A 64 1.55 -15.93 -2.69
C ASP A 64 0.30 -16.46 -1.95
N LEU A 65 -0.88 -16.06 -2.43
CA LEU A 65 -2.16 -16.52 -1.89
C LEU A 65 -2.41 -18.02 -2.15
N LYS A 66 -1.69 -18.63 -3.10
CA LYS A 66 -1.79 -20.07 -3.40
C LYS A 66 -1.01 -20.93 -2.41
N ASP A 67 -0.08 -20.36 -1.65
CA ASP A 67 0.64 -21.10 -0.62
C ASP A 67 -0.27 -21.29 0.60
N LYS A 68 -0.80 -22.50 0.75
CA LYS A 68 -1.69 -22.89 1.85
C LYS A 68 -1.01 -22.90 3.22
N ASN A 69 0.32 -22.80 3.28
CA ASN A 69 1.06 -22.68 4.54
C ASN A 69 1.11 -21.23 5.04
N LEU A 70 0.71 -20.25 4.23
CA LEU A 70 0.61 -18.85 4.64
C LEU A 70 -0.76 -18.57 5.23
N ALA A 71 -0.77 -18.06 6.46
CA ALA A 71 -1.97 -17.57 7.11
C ALA A 71 -2.07 -16.05 7.00
N PHE A 72 -3.15 -15.56 6.39
CA PHE A 72 -3.50 -14.14 6.36
C PHE A 72 -4.57 -13.88 7.40
N THR A 73 -4.26 -13.07 8.40
CA THR A 73 -5.20 -12.75 9.49
C THR A 73 -5.08 -11.30 9.89
N VAL A 74 -6.04 -10.85 10.70
CA VAL A 74 -6.13 -9.48 11.20
C VAL A 74 -6.23 -9.49 12.72
N ASP A 75 -5.81 -8.39 13.34
CA ASP A 75 -6.03 -8.13 14.76
C ASP A 75 -6.54 -6.71 14.95
N THR A 76 -7.43 -6.52 15.92
CA THR A 76 -8.11 -5.22 16.14
C THR A 76 -7.43 -4.41 17.23
N THR A 77 -7.64 -3.09 17.22
CA THR A 77 -7.16 -2.19 18.26
C THR A 77 -8.14 -2.05 19.41
N PHE A 78 -9.24 -2.83 19.47
CA PHE A 78 -10.30 -2.63 20.45
C PHE A 78 -9.76 -2.52 21.90
N GLN A 79 -9.93 -1.33 22.50
CA GLN A 79 -9.43 -0.95 23.83
C GLN A 79 -7.91 -1.04 24.03
N ARG A 80 -7.12 -1.10 22.96
CA ARG A 80 -5.66 -1.24 23.02
C ARG A 80 -4.95 -0.51 21.88
N ARG A 81 -3.88 0.19 22.22
CA ARG A 81 -3.01 0.82 21.22
C ARG A 81 -1.62 0.21 21.29
N MET A 82 -1.28 -0.55 20.25
CA MET A 82 -0.01 -1.25 20.14
C MET A 82 0.67 -0.89 18.83
N THR A 83 2.00 -0.83 18.84
CA THR A 83 2.80 -0.65 17.62
C THR A 83 2.84 -1.96 16.82
N PRO A 84 3.14 -1.92 15.51
CA PRO A 84 3.34 -3.13 14.72
C PRO A 84 4.31 -4.13 15.36
N SER A 85 5.42 -3.65 15.96
CA SER A 85 6.37 -4.51 16.68
C SER A 85 5.80 -5.20 17.93
N LYS A 86 4.86 -4.56 18.63
CA LYS A 86 4.15 -5.20 19.75
C LYS A 86 3.16 -6.26 19.24
N TYR A 87 2.46 -5.99 18.14
CA TYR A 87 1.61 -6.99 17.49
C TYR A 87 2.42 -8.18 16.96
N PHE A 88 3.61 -7.94 16.39
CA PHE A 88 4.52 -8.99 15.96
C PHE A 88 4.81 -9.97 17.09
N LYS A 89 5.22 -9.46 18.26
CA LYS A 89 5.48 -10.31 19.44
C LYS A 89 4.21 -11.01 19.94
N LYS A 90 3.10 -10.27 20.07
CA LYS A 90 1.83 -10.79 20.57
C LYS A 90 1.26 -11.91 19.69
N ASN A 91 1.40 -11.78 18.37
CA ASN A 91 0.85 -12.70 17.39
C ASN A 91 1.87 -13.78 17.00
N ASN A 92 2.77 -14.12 17.92
CA ASN A 92 3.73 -15.22 17.81
C ASN A 92 4.73 -15.09 16.65
N ASN A 93 5.23 -13.88 16.41
CA ASN A 93 6.27 -13.54 15.44
C ASN A 93 5.93 -13.94 13.99
N PRO A 94 4.83 -13.40 13.41
CA PRO A 94 4.47 -13.68 12.02
C PRO A 94 5.49 -13.07 11.05
N TYR A 95 5.55 -13.53 9.79
CA TYR A 95 6.51 -12.98 8.81
C TYR A 95 6.38 -11.47 8.58
N VAL A 96 5.15 -10.95 8.56
CA VAL A 96 4.87 -9.54 8.28
C VAL A 96 3.75 -9.02 9.17
N VAL A 97 3.92 -7.80 9.69
CA VAL A 97 2.86 -7.03 10.34
C VAL A 97 2.86 -5.64 9.74
N VAL A 98 1.72 -5.24 9.18
CA VAL A 98 1.49 -3.88 8.68
C VAL A 98 0.34 -3.25 9.45
N ASN A 99 0.44 -1.95 9.72
CA ASN A 99 -0.74 -1.22 10.19
C ASN A 99 -1.76 -1.16 9.04
N THR A 100 -3.03 -1.31 9.40
CA THR A 100 -4.14 -1.25 8.45
C THR A 100 -5.34 -0.57 9.12
N THR A 101 -6.35 -0.21 8.34
CA THR A 101 -7.58 0.47 8.77
C THR A 101 -7.35 1.81 9.48
N PHE A 102 -8.43 2.54 9.71
CA PHE A 102 -8.47 3.70 10.59
C PHE A 102 -9.02 3.29 11.97
N PHE A 103 -8.59 4.02 13.01
CA PHE A 103 -9.08 3.83 14.38
C PHE A 103 -9.22 5.18 15.10
N SER A 104 -10.11 5.22 16.09
CA SER A 104 -10.30 6.39 16.97
C SER A 104 -9.17 6.49 17.99
N PHE A 105 -8.54 7.66 18.08
CA PHE A 105 -7.55 7.92 19.14
C PHE A 105 -8.19 8.09 20.53
N ALA A 106 -9.46 8.47 20.59
CA ALA A 106 -10.18 8.66 21.85
C ALA A 106 -10.62 7.31 22.46
N THR A 107 -11.09 6.38 21.63
CA THR A 107 -11.67 5.10 22.10
C THR A 107 -10.84 3.87 21.74
N ASN A 108 -9.79 4.03 20.93
CA ASN A 108 -8.98 2.94 20.35
C ASN A 108 -9.80 1.95 19.51
N GLN A 109 -10.99 2.31 19.07
CA GLN A 109 -11.84 1.41 18.27
C GLN A 109 -11.52 1.57 16.77
N ASN A 110 -11.46 0.45 16.05
CA ASN A 110 -11.42 0.45 14.59
C ASN A 110 -12.68 1.15 14.05
N LEU A 111 -12.52 1.91 12.96
CA LEU A 111 -13.59 2.68 12.31
C LEU A 111 -14.04 2.07 10.97
N ASN A 112 -13.40 0.97 10.58
CA ASN A 112 -13.68 0.23 9.36
C ASN A 112 -14.21 -1.16 9.69
N MET A 113 -14.93 -1.75 8.74
CA MET A 113 -15.32 -3.15 8.76
C MET A 113 -14.06 -4.03 8.83
N VAL A 114 -14.01 -4.88 9.86
CA VAL A 114 -12.97 -5.89 10.03
C VAL A 114 -13.64 -7.24 10.22
N ILE A 115 -13.30 -8.19 9.36
CA ILE A 115 -13.75 -9.59 9.45
C ILE A 115 -12.55 -10.44 9.84
N LYS A 116 -12.71 -11.24 10.89
CA LYS A 116 -11.72 -12.20 11.37
C LYS A 116 -12.38 -13.55 11.59
N ASP A 117 -11.84 -14.60 10.98
CA ASP A 117 -12.34 -15.97 11.12
C ASP A 117 -13.86 -16.08 10.82
N GLY A 118 -14.30 -15.42 9.75
CA GLY A 118 -15.71 -15.36 9.33
C GLY A 118 -16.61 -14.49 10.22
N LYS A 119 -16.09 -13.86 11.28
CA LYS A 119 -16.85 -13.02 12.21
C LYS A 119 -16.55 -11.54 12.00
N LEU A 120 -17.61 -10.73 12.00
CA LEU A 120 -17.51 -9.28 11.97
C LEU A 120 -17.11 -8.76 13.35
N VAL A 121 -15.87 -8.26 13.46
CA VAL A 121 -15.26 -7.83 14.74
C VAL A 121 -15.09 -6.31 14.86
N SER A 122 -15.36 -5.56 13.78
CA SER A 122 -15.51 -4.11 13.78
C SER A 122 -16.37 -3.68 12.59
N TYR A 123 -16.96 -2.49 12.66
CA TYR A 123 -17.96 -1.97 11.74
C TYR A 123 -17.54 -0.59 11.21
N ASN A 124 -18.02 -0.23 10.03
CA ASN A 124 -17.90 1.15 9.55
C ASN A 124 -18.70 2.10 10.44
N ILE A 125 -18.22 3.34 10.55
CA ILE A 125 -19.09 4.44 10.96
C ILE A 125 -20.19 4.53 9.90
N GLN A 126 -21.42 4.16 10.27
CA GLN A 126 -22.49 4.04 9.31
C GLN A 126 -22.97 5.39 8.80
N SER A 127 -22.97 6.43 9.63
CA SER A 127 -23.45 7.76 9.25
C SER A 127 -22.54 8.83 9.82
N ILE A 128 -21.96 9.65 8.95
CA ILE A 128 -21.17 10.83 9.31
C ILE A 128 -21.98 12.05 8.92
N GLN A 129 -22.39 12.86 9.90
CA GLN A 129 -23.08 14.11 9.63
C GLN A 129 -22.17 15.10 8.89
N SER A 130 -22.70 15.78 7.88
CA SER A 130 -21.96 16.82 7.18
C SER A 130 -21.66 17.99 8.10
N LYS A 131 -20.47 18.57 7.98
CA LYS A 131 -20.12 19.81 8.67
C LYS A 131 -20.81 21.03 8.06
N SER A 132 -21.27 20.94 6.80
CA SER A 132 -21.90 22.06 6.09
C SER A 132 -23.41 22.14 6.28
N ASP A 133 -24.06 21.04 6.64
CA ASP A 133 -25.51 20.93 6.75
C ASP A 133 -25.87 19.83 7.76
N SER A 134 -26.67 20.18 8.77
CA SER A 134 -27.06 19.27 9.85
C SER A 134 -28.04 18.18 9.40
N THR A 135 -28.64 18.28 8.22
CA THR A 135 -29.58 17.29 7.67
C THR A 135 -28.91 16.28 6.74
N LEU A 136 -27.68 16.55 6.28
CA LEU A 136 -26.95 15.69 5.35
C LEU A 136 -26.06 14.70 6.09
N PHE A 137 -26.14 13.42 5.70
CA PHE A 137 -25.33 12.34 6.24
C PHE A 137 -24.60 11.59 5.11
N TYR A 138 -23.32 11.27 5.36
CA TYR A 138 -22.49 10.45 4.48
C TYR A 138 -22.33 9.05 5.06
N HIS A 139 -22.43 8.04 4.20
CA HIS A 139 -22.33 6.63 4.59
C HIS A 139 -21.11 5.98 3.93
N PRO A 140 -19.93 5.98 4.58
CA PRO A 140 -18.72 5.41 4.00
C PRO A 140 -18.71 3.86 4.07
N PHE A 141 -18.41 3.21 2.93
CA PHE A 141 -18.33 1.75 2.80
C PHE A 141 -16.90 1.21 2.67
N GLY A 142 -15.92 1.76 3.40
CA GLY A 142 -14.53 1.28 3.36
C GLY A 142 -14.30 0.05 4.24
N SER A 143 -13.79 -1.07 3.71
CA SER A 143 -13.57 -2.31 4.48
C SER A 143 -12.14 -2.83 4.34
N ALA A 144 -11.67 -3.61 5.32
CA ALA A 144 -10.49 -4.44 5.20
C ALA A 144 -10.91 -5.91 5.35
N ILE A 145 -10.72 -6.69 4.29
CA ILE A 145 -11.12 -8.10 4.22
C ILE A 145 -9.87 -8.96 4.39
N GLY A 146 -9.82 -9.78 5.44
CA GLY A 146 -8.87 -10.89 5.55
C GLY A 146 -9.40 -12.09 4.77
N ILE A 147 -8.58 -12.67 3.90
CA ILE A 147 -8.92 -13.88 3.14
C ILE A 147 -8.27 -15.07 3.86
N SER A 148 -9.07 -16.07 4.21
CA SER A 148 -8.58 -17.36 4.69
C SER A 148 -8.87 -18.41 3.62
N SER A 149 -7.84 -19.04 3.07
CA SER A 149 -8.00 -20.23 2.22
C SER A 149 -8.17 -21.45 3.11
N THR A 150 -9.21 -22.22 2.85
CA THR A 150 -9.45 -23.55 3.45
C THR A 150 -8.70 -24.63 2.69
#